data_AF-A0AAJ5MIY5-F1
#
_entry.id   AF-A0AAJ5MIY5-F1
#
_cell.length_a   1.000
_cell.length_b   1.000
_cell.length_c   1.000
_cell.angle_alpha   90.00
_cell.angle_beta   90.00
_cell.angle_gamma   90.00
#
_symmetry.space_group_name_H-M   'P 1'
#
loop_
_entity.id
_entity.type
_entity.pdbx_description
1 polymer ?
#
loop_
_entity_poly.entity_id
_entity_poly.type
_entity_poly.pdbx_seq_one_letter_code
_entity_poly.pdbx_strand_id
1 'polypeptide(L)'
;MDIQANSTDWVSVYSLSGIAVGTGLEVQNKNSNLVTIQESPTKPADTDFSGRLLRYCDVAEVWAGSPGVWVRGAMNTIHLNIQAVPA
;
A
#
# COMPACT_ATOMS: atom_id res chain seq x y z
N MET A 1 -4.24 6.82 -9.81
CA MET A 1 -5.06 5.69 -10.28
C MET A 1 -5.67 4.98 -9.09
N ASP A 2 -6.84 4.36 -9.24
CA ASP A 2 -7.39 3.53 -8.16
C ASP A 2 -6.99 2.07 -8.36
N ILE A 3 -6.58 1.41 -7.27
CA ILE A 3 -6.34 -0.03 -7.24
C ILE A 3 -7.28 -0.70 -6.25
N GLN A 4 -7.68 -1.94 -6.56
CA GLN A 4 -8.55 -2.73 -5.71
C GLN A 4 -8.05 -4.18 -5.62
N ALA A 5 -8.13 -4.77 -4.44
CA ALA A 5 -7.83 -6.17 -4.20
C ALA A 5 -8.74 -6.74 -3.10
N ASN A 6 -9.13 -8.00 -3.26
CA ASN A 6 -9.83 -8.74 -2.23
C ASN A 6 -8.87 -9.78 -1.62
N SER A 7 -8.20 -9.41 -0.53
CA SER A 7 -7.17 -10.23 0.11
C SER A 7 -7.13 -9.97 1.62
N THR A 8 -6.94 -11.03 2.40
CA THR A 8 -6.56 -10.95 3.82
C THR A 8 -5.05 -10.94 4.04
N ASP A 9 -4.29 -11.24 2.98
CA ASP A 9 -2.84 -11.26 2.92
C ASP A 9 -2.29 -9.92 2.39
N TRP A 10 -1.01 -9.69 2.61
CA TRP A 10 -0.25 -8.56 2.08
C TRP A 10 -0.24 -8.56 0.56
N VAL A 11 -0.49 -7.39 -0.01
CA VAL A 11 -0.49 -7.18 -1.46
C VAL A 11 0.49 -6.09 -1.84
N SER A 12 1.26 -6.31 -2.90
CA SER A 12 2.21 -5.32 -3.41
C SER A 12 1.51 -4.21 -4.17
N VAL A 13 1.73 -2.96 -3.75
CA VAL A 13 1.18 -1.77 -4.40
C VAL A 13 1.78 -1.59 -5.80
N TYR A 14 3.09 -1.82 -5.96
CA TYR A 14 3.76 -1.73 -7.27
C TYR A 14 3.22 -2.75 -8.26
N SER A 15 3.06 -4.02 -7.84
CA SER A 15 2.52 -5.06 -8.73
C SER A 15 1.08 -4.78 -9.16
N LEU A 16 0.23 -4.28 -8.25
CA LEU A 16 -1.16 -3.96 -8.58
C LEU A 16 -1.31 -2.70 -9.45
N SER A 17 -0.49 -1.68 -9.20
CA SER A 17 -0.54 -0.41 -9.93
C SER A 17 0.20 -0.45 -11.27
N GLY A 18 1.11 -1.40 -11.46
CA GLY A 18 2.01 -1.44 -12.62
C GLY A 18 3.09 -0.35 -12.59
N ILE A 19 3.22 0.41 -11.49
CA ILE A 19 4.29 1.38 -11.30
C ILE A 19 5.60 0.64 -11.02
N ALA A 20 6.70 1.10 -11.61
CA ALA A 20 8.02 0.52 -11.36
C ALA A 20 8.41 0.66 -9.88
N VAL A 21 8.91 -0.44 -9.30
CA VAL A 21 9.42 -0.47 -7.91
C VAL A 21 10.51 0.60 -7.74
N GLY A 22 10.43 1.35 -6.63
CA GLY A 22 11.34 2.45 -6.33
C GLY A 22 10.87 3.82 -6.82
N THR A 23 9.78 3.91 -7.58
CA THR A 23 9.12 5.20 -7.87
C THR A 23 8.47 5.74 -6.60
N GLY A 24 8.60 7.04 -6.31
CA GLY A 24 7.88 7.64 -5.17
C GLY A 24 6.37 7.54 -5.35
N LEU A 25 5.63 7.33 -4.25
CA LEU A 25 4.17 7.16 -4.28
C LEU A 25 3.47 8.02 -3.23
N GLU A 26 2.31 8.56 -3.58
CA GLU A 26 1.27 8.90 -2.62
C GLU A 26 0.20 7.82 -2.62
N VAL A 27 -0.07 7.24 -1.45
CA VAL A 27 -1.02 6.16 -1.25
C VAL A 27 -2.13 6.63 -0.34
N GLN A 28 -3.32 6.87 -0.90
CA GLN A 28 -4.50 7.23 -0.14
C GLN A 28 -5.38 6.02 0.13
N ASN A 29 -5.83 5.85 1.37
CA ASN A 29 -6.84 4.85 1.69
C ASN A 29 -8.24 5.32 1.29
N LYS A 30 -8.87 4.61 0.34
CA LYS A 30 -10.27 4.82 -0.07
C LYS A 30 -11.25 3.82 0.54
N ASN A 31 -10.78 2.86 1.33
CA ASN A 31 -11.66 2.00 2.12
C ASN A 31 -12.19 2.75 3.35
N SER A 32 -13.43 2.45 3.74
CA SER A 32 -13.94 2.81 5.06
C SER A 32 -13.20 2.08 6.21
N ASN A 33 -12.55 0.95 5.90
CA ASN A 33 -11.78 0.15 6.84
C ASN A 33 -10.30 0.57 6.89
N LEU A 34 -9.63 0.24 8.00
CA LEU A 34 -8.19 0.45 8.15
C LEU A 34 -7.39 -0.39 7.15
N VAL A 35 -6.33 0.21 6.62
CA VAL A 35 -5.31 -0.48 5.82
C VAL A 35 -3.97 -0.28 6.49
N THR A 36 -3.20 -1.34 6.67
CA THR A 36 -1.80 -1.26 7.08
C THR A 36 -0.93 -1.14 5.83
N ILE A 37 -0.01 -0.17 5.81
CA ILE A 37 1.02 -0.01 4.79
C ILE A 37 2.40 -0.28 5.40
N GLN A 38 3.27 -0.97 4.66
CA GLN A 38 4.63 -1.27 5.09
C GLN A 38 5.57 -1.27 3.89
N GLU A 39 6.71 -0.59 4.05
CA GLU A 39 7.79 -0.62 3.08
C GLU A 39 8.72 -1.82 3.38
N SER A 40 8.92 -2.69 2.40
CA SER A 40 9.75 -3.89 2.54
C SER A 40 10.14 -4.45 1.16
N PRO A 41 11.38 -4.94 0.98
CA PRO A 41 11.82 -5.57 -0.27
C PRO A 41 11.05 -6.85 -0.59
N THR A 42 10.52 -7.53 0.42
CA THR A 42 9.77 -8.79 0.28
C THR A 42 8.43 -8.69 0.99
N LYS A 43 7.48 -9.57 0.63
CA LYS A 43 6.20 -9.68 1.32
C LYS A 43 6.44 -9.81 2.83
N PRO A 44 5.82 -8.96 3.68
CA PRO A 44 5.89 -9.13 5.12
C PRO A 44 5.26 -10.46 5.55
N ALA A 45 5.59 -10.92 6.76
CA ALA A 45 4.97 -12.11 7.33
C ALA A 45 3.47 -11.88 7.59
N ASP A 46 2.66 -12.92 7.48
CA ASP A 46 1.21 -12.85 7.70
C ASP A 46 0.85 -12.46 9.16
N THR A 47 1.80 -12.61 10.08
CA THR A 47 1.71 -12.23 11.50
C THR A 47 2.37 -10.87 11.80
N ASP A 48 2.95 -10.20 10.81
CA ASP A 48 3.50 -8.86 10.98
C ASP A 48 2.38 -7.82 10.88
N PHE A 49 2.32 -6.94 11.87
CA PHE A 49 1.36 -5.83 11.97
C PHE A 49 2.07 -4.52 12.34
N SER A 50 3.40 -4.45 12.21
CA SER A 50 4.22 -3.31 12.66
C SER A 50 4.18 -2.11 11.70
N GLY A 51 3.55 -2.23 10.53
CA GLY A 51 3.40 -1.16 9.55
C GLY A 51 2.54 0.02 10.03
N ARG A 52 2.47 1.06 9.20
CA ARG A 52 1.67 2.25 9.46
C ARG A 52 0.20 1.98 9.15
N LEU A 53 -0.70 2.33 10.06
CA LEU A 53 -2.14 2.28 9.82
C LEU A 53 -2.61 3.53 9.06
N LEU A 54 -3.39 3.33 8.00
CA LEU A 54 -4.06 4.36 7.22
C LEU A 54 -5.55 4.29 7.46
N ARG A 55 -6.12 5.37 8.03
CA ARG A 55 -7.57 5.55 8.15
C ARG A 55 -8.16 5.99 6.82
N TYR A 56 -9.48 5.97 6.73
CA TYR A 56 -10.16 6.48 5.55
C TYR A 56 -9.70 7.91 5.23
N CYS A 57 -9.38 8.15 3.96
CA CYS A 57 -8.82 9.39 3.41
C CYS A 57 -7.39 9.74 3.84
N ASP A 58 -6.74 8.97 4.73
CA ASP A 58 -5.32 9.19 5.06
C ASP A 58 -4.44 8.93 3.84
N VAL A 59 -3.39 9.74 3.71
CA VAL A 59 -2.36 9.60 2.68
C VAL A 59 -1.04 9.20 3.35
N ALA A 60 -0.40 8.17 2.80
CA ALA A 60 0.99 7.84 3.06
C ALA A 60 1.85 8.27 1.88
N GLU A 61 2.88 9.06 2.17
CA GLU A 61 3.93 9.37 1.22
C GLU A 61 5.02 8.30 1.34
N VAL A 62 5.44 7.78 0.19
CA VAL A 62 6.54 6.83 0.02
C VAL A 62 7.59 7.52 -0.83
N TRP A 63 8.79 7.67 -0.29
CA TRP A 63 9.89 8.30 -1.00
C TRP A 63 10.42 7.41 -2.13
N ALA A 64 10.95 8.06 -3.18
CA ALA A 64 11.65 7.35 -4.23
C ALA A 64 12.83 6.55 -3.65
N GLY A 65 13.08 5.37 -4.21
CA GLY A 65 14.07 4.41 -3.70
C GLY A 65 13.50 3.36 -2.74
N SER A 66 12.20 3.42 -2.40
CA SER A 66 11.55 2.39 -1.59
C SER A 66 11.69 1.00 -2.24
N PRO A 67 12.19 -0.02 -1.52
CA PRO A 67 12.47 -1.34 -2.08
C PRO A 67 11.20 -2.15 -2.38
N GLY A 68 10.04 -1.70 -1.91
CA GLY A 68 8.75 -2.33 -2.10
C GLY A 68 7.72 -1.74 -1.15
N VAL A 69 6.46 -1.67 -1.58
CA VAL A 69 5.35 -1.17 -0.77
C VAL A 69 4.27 -2.24 -0.72
N TRP A 70 3.92 -2.64 0.49
CA TRP A 70 2.94 -3.69 0.76
C TRP A 70 1.79 -3.12 1.58
N VAL A 71 0.58 -3.57 1.27
CA VAL A 71 -0.63 -3.16 1.96
C VAL A 71 -1.46 -4.37 2.38
N ARG A 72 -2.14 -4.25 3.51
CA ARG A 72 -3.05 -5.26 4.02
C ARG A 72 -4.30 -4.59 4.59
N GLY A 73 -5.47 -5.05 4.17
CA GLY A 73 -6.74 -4.57 4.71
C GLY A 73 -7.06 -5.24 6.05
N ALA A 74 -7.66 -4.49 6.98
CA ALA A 74 -8.18 -5.05 8.22
C ALA A 74 -9.39 -5.97 7.99
N MET A 75 -10.17 -5.68 6.95
CA MET A 75 -11.11 -6.61 6.32
C MET A 75 -10.56 -6.95 4.94
N ASN A 76 -10.95 -8.08 4.38
CA ASN A 76 -10.45 -8.67 3.13
C ASN A 76 -10.60 -7.79 1.86
N THR A 77 -10.82 -6.49 1.98
CA THR A 77 -11.01 -5.50 0.93
C THR A 77 -9.95 -4.41 1.05
N ILE A 78 -9.26 -4.14 -0.05
CA ILE A 78 -8.30 -3.05 -0.20
C ILE A 78 -8.71 -2.21 -1.40
N HIS A 79 -8.97 -0.93 -1.21
CA HIS A 79 -9.23 0.09 -2.22
C HIS A 79 -8.39 1.32 -1.92
N LEU A 80 -7.43 1.62 -2.80
CA LEU A 80 -6.46 2.71 -2.62
C LEU A 80 -6.42 3.61 -3.84
N ASN A 81 -6.19 4.90 -3.65
CA ASN A 81 -5.70 5.78 -4.72
C ASN A 81 -4.18 5.80 -4.67
N ILE A 82 -3.53 5.53 -5.79
CA ILE A 82 -2.08 5.57 -5.96
C ILE A 82 -1.73 6.68 -6.93
N GLN A 83 -0.85 7.58 -6.54
CA GLN A 83 -0.26 8.60 -7.42
C GLN A 83 1.25 8.43 -7.43
N ALA A 84 1.85 8.38 -8.63
CA ALA A 84 3.30 8.39 -8.74
C ALA A 84 3.80 9.82 -8.50
N VAL A 85 4.77 9.98 -7.61
CA VAL A 85 5.43 11.25 -7.34
C VAL A 85 6.76 11.25 -8.12
N PRO A 86 6.97 12.21 -9.05
CA PRO A 86 8.26 12.34 -9.72
C PRO A 86 9.37 12.61 -8.70
N ALA A 87 10.54 12.04 -8.95
CA ALA A 87 11.76 12.25 -8.16
C ALA A 87 12.32 13.67 -8.32
#